data_AF-A0A7V7WR52-F1
#
_entry.id   AF-A0A7V7WR52-F1
#
_cell.length_a   1.000
_cell.length_b   1.000
_cell.length_c   1.000
_cell.angle_alpha   90.00
_cell.angle_beta   90.00
_cell.angle_gamma   90.00
#
_symmetry.space_group_name_H-M   'P 1'
#
loop_
_entity.id
_entity.type
_entity.pdbx_description
1 polymer ?
#
loop_
_entity_poly.entity_id
_entity_poly.type
_entity_poly.pdbx_seq_one_letter_code
_entity_poly.pdbx_strand_id
1 'polypeptide(L)'
;MRSALGLVFGFLALTLPASHHLARAAPPTCDAGTALANTRVRQPQTDYTVHGNGTVTHHKTGLMWKVCAEGQTWSAGACSGTASTLAWSDALTAAKDSSFVGYADWRLPNKKELESLAETCGHSPAINKTVFPGTPSASFWTSTSYAKDARIAWPLNFSLGAGIASAKLSSYHARLVRGGQTPANFDVLNFDTTPDAFSFSAQTGVPLTDLRTSNSITVGGVNPSAIISVSGGEYAINGGAYTSANGTVSNGDSVTVRQTSSASYLTQTTATLTVGGASANFEVTTQPIPPTPPTAPTGVMGTPGNTQIVVAFTAPSPGTLTGGAGASITGYTADCGGHTASGPNSPLTVGGLSNGTPYTCTVTATNNVPLTGPAGTAAPVTPRTVPDAPTIGAATPGNTSASVAFSANGNGGAAIDNFRVSCNPGSIVVTGAASPINLTGLSNGTAYTCSAAAHNVAGWSAESATVGVTPRWTSHTAPSATGSGSITASFTGGGSTCTYTTAQFIPLSGHPASP
;
A
#
# COMPACT_ATOMS: atom_id res chain seq x y z
N MET A 1 98.19 -19.32 -35.22
CA MET A 1 97.37 -20.32 -34.50
C MET A 1 96.34 -19.52 -33.71
N ARG A 2 95.02 -19.60 -33.90
CA ARG A 2 94.11 -20.68 -34.32
C ARG A 2 92.95 -20.12 -35.17
N SER A 3 92.46 -20.93 -36.12
CA SER A 3 91.24 -20.79 -36.96
C SER A 3 89.95 -20.95 -36.12
N ALA A 4 88.69 -20.75 -36.56
CA ALA A 4 88.06 -20.55 -37.87
C ALA A 4 86.54 -20.18 -37.69
N LEU A 5 85.92 -19.66 -38.77
CA LEU A 5 84.49 -19.71 -39.19
C LEU A 5 83.42 -19.07 -38.27
N GLY A 6 82.43 -18.26 -38.69
CA GLY A 6 81.80 -18.04 -40.00
C GLY A 6 80.30 -18.40 -39.92
N LEU A 7 79.38 -17.43 -39.84
CA LEU A 7 77.93 -17.67 -40.03
C LEU A 7 77.19 -16.39 -40.45
N VAL A 8 76.39 -16.53 -41.51
CA VAL A 8 75.66 -15.51 -42.27
C VAL A 8 74.18 -15.49 -41.87
N PHE A 9 73.59 -14.31 -41.77
CA PHE A 9 72.17 -14.07 -41.48
C PHE A 9 71.29 -14.35 -42.72
N GLY A 10 70.29 -15.23 -42.59
CA GLY A 10 69.22 -15.45 -43.56
C GLY A 10 67.86 -15.08 -42.97
N PHE A 11 67.17 -14.10 -43.58
CA PHE A 11 65.79 -13.71 -43.29
C PHE A 11 64.82 -14.78 -43.83
N LEU A 12 64.05 -15.40 -42.95
CA LEU A 12 63.02 -16.38 -43.32
C LEU A 12 61.70 -15.65 -43.60
N ALA A 13 61.28 -15.64 -44.88
CA ALA A 13 59.94 -15.26 -45.31
C ALA A 13 58.97 -16.39 -45.01
N LEU A 14 58.02 -16.17 -44.09
CA LEU A 14 56.94 -17.11 -43.79
C LEU A 14 55.77 -16.84 -44.74
N THR A 15 55.59 -17.69 -45.75
CA THR A 15 54.45 -17.69 -46.66
C THR A 15 53.28 -18.43 -46.00
N LEU A 16 52.21 -17.70 -45.65
CA LEU A 16 50.92 -18.29 -45.27
C LEU A 16 50.19 -18.78 -46.55
N PRO A 17 49.55 -19.96 -46.53
CA PRO A 17 48.87 -20.52 -47.69
C PRO A 17 47.59 -19.74 -48.02
N ALA A 18 47.29 -19.68 -49.31
CA ALA A 18 46.11 -19.04 -49.88
C ALA A 18 44.82 -19.57 -49.25
N SER A 19 44.08 -18.67 -48.59
CA SER A 19 42.69 -18.90 -48.21
C SER A 19 41.90 -19.22 -49.47
N HIS A 20 41.16 -20.33 -49.44
CA HIS A 20 40.17 -20.67 -50.44
C HIS A 20 39.28 -19.45 -50.72
N HIS A 21 39.48 -18.82 -51.88
CA HIS A 21 38.43 -18.04 -52.50
C HIS A 21 37.28 -19.02 -52.73
N LEU A 22 36.27 -18.97 -51.87
CA LEU A 22 34.93 -19.35 -52.28
C LEU A 22 34.67 -18.53 -53.52
N ALA A 23 34.74 -19.18 -54.69
CA ALA A 23 34.20 -18.64 -55.91
C ALA A 23 32.75 -18.30 -55.59
N ARG A 24 32.48 -17.01 -55.42
CA ARG A 24 31.14 -16.50 -55.21
C ARG A 24 30.33 -17.01 -56.40
N ALA A 25 29.38 -17.90 -56.13
CA ALA A 25 28.45 -18.37 -57.13
C ALA A 25 27.93 -17.13 -57.88
N ALA A 26 27.98 -17.18 -59.21
CA ALA A 26 27.37 -16.14 -60.03
C ALA A 26 25.93 -15.92 -59.54
N PRO A 27 25.46 -14.66 -59.42
CA PRO A 27 24.07 -14.42 -59.05
C PRO A 27 23.17 -15.22 -60.01
N PRO A 28 22.11 -15.89 -59.51
CA PRO A 28 21.27 -16.75 -60.34
C PRO A 28 20.74 -15.97 -61.54
N THR A 29 20.84 -16.57 -62.72
CA THR A 29 20.29 -16.02 -63.97
C THR A 29 18.77 -16.06 -63.89
N CYS A 30 18.12 -14.95 -64.26
CA CYS A 30 16.66 -14.86 -64.26
C CYS A 30 16.09 -15.62 -65.47
N ASP A 31 16.00 -16.95 -65.41
CA ASP A 31 15.16 -17.71 -66.34
C ASP A 31 13.73 -17.74 -65.79
N ALA A 32 12.76 -17.41 -66.66
CA ALA A 32 11.35 -17.24 -66.35
C ALA A 32 10.62 -18.51 -65.86
N GLY A 33 11.34 -19.60 -65.57
CA GLY A 33 10.75 -20.93 -65.32
C GLY A 33 10.81 -21.45 -63.89
N THR A 34 11.58 -20.85 -62.97
CA THR A 34 11.75 -21.39 -61.60
C THR A 34 11.82 -20.32 -60.52
N ALA A 35 10.99 -19.28 -60.62
CA ALA A 35 10.84 -18.33 -59.51
C ALA A 35 10.19 -19.05 -58.32
N LEU A 36 10.94 -19.23 -57.22
CA LEU A 36 10.35 -19.44 -55.90
C LEU A 36 9.35 -18.30 -55.64
N ALA A 37 8.24 -18.58 -54.96
CA ALA A 37 7.11 -17.67 -54.75
C ALA A 37 7.41 -16.36 -53.97
N ASN A 38 8.69 -15.99 -53.81
CA ASN A 38 9.15 -14.91 -52.92
C ASN A 38 10.31 -14.04 -53.49
N THR A 39 10.41 -13.88 -54.80
CA THR A 39 11.41 -13.02 -55.45
C THR A 39 10.75 -11.89 -56.28
N ARG A 40 11.10 -10.62 -56.05
CA ARG A 40 10.65 -9.51 -56.92
C ARG A 40 11.29 -9.68 -58.30
N VAL A 41 10.49 -10.14 -59.26
CA VAL A 41 10.83 -10.27 -60.68
C VAL A 41 11.14 -8.89 -61.28
N ARG A 42 11.95 -8.86 -62.34
CA ARG A 42 12.26 -7.71 -63.20
C ARG A 42 11.07 -6.75 -63.34
N GLN A 43 11.26 -5.45 -63.13
CA GLN A 43 10.22 -4.45 -63.36
C GLN A 43 10.19 -4.15 -64.87
N PRO A 44 9.20 -4.64 -65.64
CA PRO A 44 9.18 -4.41 -67.09
C PRO A 44 9.14 -2.92 -67.40
N GLN A 45 9.78 -2.51 -68.50
CA GLN A 45 9.79 -1.11 -68.94
C GLN A 45 8.37 -0.57 -69.16
N THR A 46 7.41 -1.45 -69.44
CA THR A 46 5.98 -1.13 -69.57
C THR A 46 5.35 -0.60 -68.27
N ASP A 47 6.00 -0.75 -67.12
CA ASP A 47 5.54 -0.19 -65.83
C ASP A 47 5.86 1.31 -65.69
N TYR A 48 6.48 1.92 -66.71
CA TYR A 48 6.95 3.28 -66.67
C TYR A 48 6.50 4.08 -67.90
N THR A 49 6.04 5.31 -67.68
CA THR A 49 5.97 6.35 -68.74
C THR A 49 7.19 7.26 -68.63
N VAL A 50 8.10 7.16 -69.59
CA VAL A 50 9.26 8.04 -69.70
C VAL A 50 8.87 9.29 -70.50
N HIS A 51 8.98 10.48 -69.89
CA HIS A 51 8.46 11.73 -70.47
C HIS A 51 9.45 12.45 -71.40
N GLY A 52 10.64 11.91 -71.61
CA GLY A 52 11.70 12.50 -72.47
C GLY A 52 12.40 13.74 -71.89
N ASN A 53 11.84 14.37 -70.87
CA ASN A 53 12.37 15.57 -70.20
C ASN A 53 13.25 15.26 -68.97
N GLY A 54 13.60 13.99 -68.73
CA GLY A 54 14.36 13.56 -67.55
C GLY A 54 13.51 13.21 -66.34
N THR A 55 12.20 13.07 -66.53
CA THR A 55 11.27 12.51 -65.54
C THR A 55 10.62 11.22 -66.04
N VAL A 56 10.20 10.38 -65.10
CA VAL A 56 9.49 9.14 -65.36
C VAL A 56 8.35 8.97 -64.37
N THR A 57 7.17 8.54 -64.84
CA THR A 57 6.08 8.11 -63.98
C THR A 57 6.07 6.59 -63.85
N HIS A 58 6.09 6.09 -62.62
CA HIS A 58 5.93 4.68 -62.31
C HIS A 58 4.44 4.35 -62.17
N HIS A 59 3.88 3.56 -63.09
CA HIS A 59 2.44 3.28 -63.13
C HIS A 59 1.91 2.60 -61.88
N LYS A 60 2.73 1.74 -61.27
CA LYS A 60 2.39 0.98 -60.06
C LYS A 60 2.17 1.87 -58.84
N THR A 61 2.97 2.92 -58.67
CA THR A 61 2.87 3.82 -57.51
C THR A 61 2.23 5.17 -57.87
N GLY A 62 2.05 5.48 -59.16
CA GLY A 62 1.63 6.80 -59.63
C GLY A 62 2.67 7.91 -59.39
N LEU A 63 3.84 7.57 -58.83
CA LEU A 63 4.87 8.53 -58.50
C LEU A 63 5.68 8.94 -59.72
N MET A 64 6.01 10.23 -59.77
CA MET A 64 6.93 10.79 -60.74
C MET A 64 8.32 10.99 -60.12
N TRP A 65 9.35 10.51 -60.82
CA TRP A 65 10.73 10.47 -60.38
C TRP A 65 11.64 11.26 -61.31
N LYS A 66 12.74 11.82 -60.76
CA LYS A 66 13.89 12.22 -61.59
C LYS A 66 14.59 10.96 -62.11
N VAL A 67 14.88 10.94 -63.41
CA VAL A 67 15.57 9.83 -64.07
C VAL A 67 17.06 9.78 -63.69
N CYS A 68 17.69 10.92 -63.46
CA CYS A 68 19.07 10.98 -62.98
C CYS A 68 19.15 11.10 -61.47
N ALA A 69 20.23 10.57 -60.88
CA ALA A 69 20.54 10.84 -59.48
C ALA A 69 20.99 12.30 -59.31
N GLU A 70 20.87 12.84 -58.09
CA GLU A 70 21.37 14.19 -57.81
C GLU A 70 22.88 14.28 -58.12
N GLY A 71 23.30 15.38 -58.75
CA GLY A 71 24.66 15.59 -59.28
C GLY A 71 24.85 15.18 -60.75
N GLN A 72 23.95 14.37 -61.32
CA GLN A 72 23.94 14.05 -62.74
C GLN A 72 23.00 14.96 -63.54
N THR A 73 23.23 15.06 -64.84
CA THR A 73 22.40 15.85 -65.76
C THR A 73 21.73 14.95 -66.80
N TRP A 74 20.49 15.27 -67.15
CA TRP A 74 19.75 14.59 -68.21
C TRP A 74 20.04 15.24 -69.56
N SER A 75 20.48 14.47 -70.54
CA SER A 75 20.67 14.92 -71.92
C SER A 75 20.46 13.77 -72.91
N ALA A 76 19.71 14.03 -73.98
CA ALA A 76 19.52 13.09 -75.11
C ALA A 76 19.18 11.63 -74.71
N GLY A 77 18.34 11.43 -73.70
CA GLY A 77 17.90 10.09 -73.27
C GLY A 77 18.83 9.37 -72.29
N ALA A 78 19.89 10.03 -71.81
CA ALA A 78 20.85 9.45 -70.87
C ALA A 78 21.18 10.41 -69.71
N CYS A 79 21.62 9.84 -68.60
CA CYS A 79 22.22 10.58 -67.49
C CYS A 79 23.73 10.64 -67.66
N SER A 80 24.30 11.84 -67.59
CA SER A 80 25.75 12.08 -67.66
C SER A 80 26.24 12.86 -66.43
N GLY A 81 27.56 12.87 -66.23
CA GLY A 81 28.18 13.42 -65.02
C GLY A 81 28.22 12.43 -63.85
N THR A 82 28.71 12.91 -62.70
CA THR A 82 28.93 12.11 -61.49
C THR A 82 27.84 12.36 -60.48
N ALA A 83 27.18 11.30 -60.00
CA ALA A 83 26.20 11.41 -58.93
C ALA A 83 26.85 11.88 -57.63
N SER A 84 26.32 12.95 -57.04
CA SER A 84 26.79 13.48 -55.76
C SER A 84 26.43 12.54 -54.61
N THR A 85 27.22 12.56 -53.54
CA THR A 85 26.90 11.93 -52.27
C THR A 85 26.72 13.01 -51.21
N LEU A 86 25.65 12.90 -50.42
CA LEU A 86 25.23 13.91 -49.44
C LEU A 86 25.03 13.25 -48.07
N ALA A 87 25.26 13.99 -46.99
CA ALA A 87 24.76 13.60 -45.67
C ALA A 87 23.22 13.62 -45.67
N TRP A 88 22.59 12.92 -44.73
CA TRP A 88 21.14 12.72 -44.76
C TRP A 88 20.34 14.04 -44.69
N SER A 89 20.77 14.99 -43.85
CA SER A 89 20.17 16.33 -43.76
C SER A 89 20.32 17.12 -45.06
N ASP A 90 21.50 17.03 -45.69
CA ASP A 90 21.80 17.78 -46.90
C ASP A 90 21.03 17.21 -48.09
N ALA A 91 20.81 15.89 -48.12
CA ALA A 91 19.95 15.25 -49.12
C ALA A 91 18.48 15.70 -49.00
N LEU A 92 17.97 15.87 -47.78
CA LEU A 92 16.61 16.41 -47.55
C LEU A 92 16.49 17.86 -48.00
N THR A 93 17.48 18.70 -47.67
CA THR A 93 17.54 20.10 -48.07
C THR A 93 17.66 20.24 -49.58
N ALA A 94 18.62 19.55 -50.20
CA ALA A 94 18.83 19.56 -51.65
C ALA A 94 17.60 19.07 -52.41
N ALA A 95 16.87 18.08 -51.85
CA ALA A 95 15.63 17.62 -52.44
C ALA A 95 14.53 18.70 -52.42
N LYS A 96 14.33 19.34 -51.26
CA LYS A 96 13.33 20.39 -51.05
C LYS A 96 13.61 21.64 -51.89
N ASP A 97 14.88 21.98 -52.07
CA ASP A 97 15.30 23.16 -52.84
C ASP A 97 15.39 22.88 -54.35
N SER A 98 15.15 21.63 -54.78
CA SER A 98 15.21 21.25 -56.19
C SER A 98 14.03 21.82 -56.97
N SER A 99 14.34 22.56 -58.04
CA SER A 99 13.38 22.94 -59.07
C SER A 99 13.82 22.32 -60.39
N PHE A 100 12.99 21.43 -60.94
CA PHE A 100 13.33 20.65 -62.13
C PHE A 100 12.11 20.48 -63.04
N VAL A 101 12.27 20.77 -64.34
CA VAL A 101 11.22 20.73 -65.37
C VAL A 101 9.87 21.36 -64.98
N GLY A 102 9.93 22.52 -64.31
CA GLY A 102 8.74 23.28 -63.90
C GLY A 102 8.11 22.83 -62.58
N TYR A 103 8.73 21.87 -61.89
CA TYR A 103 8.26 21.32 -60.63
C TYR A 103 9.19 21.69 -59.47
N ALA A 104 8.60 22.17 -58.36
CA ALA A 104 9.33 22.63 -57.16
C ALA A 104 8.94 21.88 -55.87
N ASP A 105 8.16 20.79 -55.96
CA ASP A 105 7.77 19.98 -54.78
C ASP A 105 8.60 18.69 -54.65
N TRP A 106 9.80 18.66 -55.25
CA TRP A 106 10.66 17.49 -55.16
C TRP A 106 11.02 17.20 -53.71
N ARG A 107 11.16 15.91 -53.39
CA ARG A 107 11.54 15.44 -52.06
C ARG A 107 12.33 14.16 -52.14
N LEU A 108 13.00 13.85 -51.04
CA LEU A 108 13.62 12.57 -50.85
C LEU A 108 12.52 11.49 -50.66
N PRO A 109 12.58 10.37 -51.38
CA PRO A 109 11.61 9.29 -51.24
C PRO A 109 11.71 8.69 -49.84
N ASN A 110 10.60 8.23 -49.28
CA ASN A 110 10.65 7.37 -48.11
C ASN A 110 11.16 5.97 -48.51
N LYS A 111 11.45 5.11 -47.52
CA LYS A 111 11.97 3.77 -47.73
C LYS A 111 11.10 2.95 -48.69
N LYS A 112 9.78 2.95 -48.49
CA LYS A 112 8.81 2.20 -49.31
C LYS A 112 8.81 2.67 -50.76
N GLU A 113 8.93 3.97 -50.98
CA GLU A 113 8.94 4.56 -52.31
C GLU A 113 10.18 4.20 -53.10
N LEU A 114 11.37 4.32 -52.50
CA LEU A 114 12.61 4.01 -53.19
C LEU A 114 12.75 2.50 -53.46
N GLU A 115 12.29 1.67 -52.52
CA GLU A 115 12.22 0.22 -52.67
C GLU A 115 11.31 -0.21 -53.83
N SER A 116 10.31 0.60 -54.20
CA SER A 116 9.44 0.30 -55.34
C SER A 116 10.16 0.30 -56.69
N LEU A 117 11.34 0.93 -56.79
CA LEU A 117 12.17 0.95 -57.99
C LEU A 117 13.17 -0.21 -58.06
N ALA A 118 13.41 -0.93 -56.95
CA ALA A 118 14.45 -1.95 -56.89
C ALA A 118 14.05 -3.26 -57.58
N GLU A 119 15.00 -3.85 -58.29
CA GLU A 119 14.90 -5.17 -58.92
C GLU A 119 15.75 -6.18 -58.15
N THR A 120 15.20 -7.33 -57.73
CA THR A 120 15.96 -8.28 -56.88
C THR A 120 16.72 -9.38 -57.64
N CYS A 121 16.77 -9.34 -58.98
CA CYS A 121 17.45 -10.36 -59.79
C CYS A 121 18.46 -9.78 -60.80
N GLY A 122 19.68 -10.36 -60.82
CA GLY A 122 20.62 -10.33 -61.95
C GLY A 122 21.38 -9.04 -62.28
N HIS A 123 21.25 -7.94 -61.52
CA HIS A 123 21.86 -6.65 -61.90
C HIS A 123 22.49 -5.88 -60.73
N SER A 124 23.64 -5.27 -61.01
CA SER A 124 24.29 -4.23 -60.21
C SER A 124 24.46 -3.03 -61.13
N PRO A 125 23.73 -1.91 -60.92
CA PRO A 125 22.70 -1.68 -59.90
C PRO A 125 21.40 -2.51 -60.11
N ALA A 126 20.73 -2.77 -58.99
CA ALA A 126 19.46 -3.50 -58.81
C ALA A 126 18.25 -2.60 -59.12
N ILE A 127 18.19 -2.07 -60.35
CA ILE A 127 17.14 -1.17 -60.85
C ILE A 127 17.02 -1.33 -62.37
N ASN A 128 15.86 -1.01 -62.95
CA ASN A 128 15.69 -1.01 -64.40
C ASN A 128 16.60 0.05 -65.05
N LYS A 129 17.77 -0.37 -65.54
CA LYS A 129 18.81 0.51 -66.12
C LYS A 129 18.40 1.18 -67.43
N THR A 130 17.38 0.65 -68.12
CA THR A 130 16.84 1.29 -69.32
C THR A 130 16.02 2.52 -68.95
N VAL A 131 15.27 2.45 -67.85
CA VAL A 131 14.46 3.56 -67.33
C VAL A 131 15.31 4.54 -66.51
N PHE A 132 16.26 4.03 -65.74
CA PHE A 132 17.15 4.81 -64.86
C PHE A 132 18.63 4.64 -65.27
N PRO A 133 19.03 5.11 -66.47
CA PRO A 133 20.40 4.98 -66.96
C PRO A 133 21.38 5.71 -66.04
N GLY A 134 22.60 5.18 -65.93
CA GLY A 134 23.68 5.81 -65.17
C GLY A 134 23.52 5.77 -63.64
N THR A 135 22.58 4.97 -63.09
CA THR A 135 22.43 4.82 -61.64
C THR A 135 23.68 4.17 -61.00
N PRO A 136 24.34 4.81 -60.01
CA PRO A 136 25.39 4.18 -59.23
C PRO A 136 24.95 2.88 -58.54
N SER A 137 25.80 1.84 -58.57
CA SER A 137 25.62 0.65 -57.74
C SER A 137 26.10 0.93 -56.32
N ALA A 138 25.31 1.70 -55.58
CA ALA A 138 25.64 2.15 -54.23
C ALA A 138 24.36 2.45 -53.43
N SER A 139 24.53 2.92 -52.20
CA SER A 139 23.44 3.33 -51.31
C SER A 139 22.84 4.68 -51.71
N PHE A 140 21.53 4.76 -51.60
CA PHE A 140 20.74 5.97 -51.81
C PHE A 140 19.93 6.28 -50.55
N TRP A 141 19.92 7.54 -50.14
CA TRP A 141 19.16 7.98 -48.98
C TRP A 141 17.66 7.90 -49.21
N THR A 142 16.94 7.57 -48.14
CA THR A 142 15.48 7.72 -48.03
C THR A 142 15.17 8.68 -46.89
N SER A 143 13.98 9.26 -46.85
CA SER A 143 13.52 10.14 -45.77
C SER A 143 13.10 9.38 -44.49
N THR A 144 13.17 8.05 -44.47
CA THR A 144 12.73 7.23 -43.33
C THR A 144 13.82 7.09 -42.26
N SER A 145 13.56 7.61 -41.07
CA SER A 145 14.42 7.44 -39.89
C SER A 145 14.24 6.06 -39.25
N TYR A 146 15.26 5.56 -38.54
CA TYR A 146 15.16 4.31 -37.80
C TYR A 146 14.44 4.53 -36.46
N ALA A 147 13.37 3.79 -36.21
CA ALA A 147 12.49 4.00 -35.05
C ALA A 147 13.18 3.82 -33.69
N LYS A 148 14.24 2.99 -33.61
CA LYS A 148 14.96 2.70 -32.36
C LYS A 148 16.15 3.64 -32.09
N ASP A 149 16.62 4.41 -33.09
CA ASP A 149 17.71 5.37 -32.91
C ASP A 149 17.59 6.53 -33.92
N ALA A 150 17.30 7.74 -33.43
CA ALA A 150 17.09 8.94 -34.24
C ALA A 150 18.33 9.38 -35.04
N ARG A 151 19.54 8.88 -34.69
CA ARG A 151 20.80 9.18 -35.40
C ARG A 151 20.98 8.35 -36.68
N ILE A 152 20.07 7.41 -36.93
CA ILE A 152 20.17 6.43 -38.02
C ILE A 152 18.96 6.59 -38.97
N ALA A 153 19.18 6.31 -40.25
CA ALA A 153 18.13 6.27 -41.28
C ALA A 153 18.28 5.02 -42.16
N TRP A 154 17.28 4.76 -43.02
CA TRP A 154 17.24 3.59 -43.89
C TRP A 154 17.63 3.93 -45.34
N PRO A 155 18.91 3.86 -45.74
CA PRO A 155 19.27 3.92 -47.15
C PRO A 155 18.87 2.63 -47.88
N LEU A 156 18.63 2.72 -49.19
CA LEU A 156 18.49 1.56 -50.07
C LEU A 156 19.79 1.33 -50.83
N ASN A 157 20.34 0.11 -50.78
CA ASN A 157 21.57 -0.23 -51.49
C ASN A 157 21.25 -0.90 -52.84
N PHE A 158 21.48 -0.20 -53.95
CA PHE A 158 21.26 -0.77 -55.28
C PHE A 158 22.30 -1.82 -55.68
N SER A 159 23.37 -2.08 -54.92
CA SER A 159 24.22 -3.25 -55.17
C SER A 159 23.55 -4.57 -54.73
N LEU A 160 22.54 -4.49 -53.87
CA LEU A 160 21.89 -5.65 -53.24
C LEU A 160 20.35 -5.64 -53.33
N GLY A 161 19.75 -4.50 -53.69
CA GLY A 161 18.29 -4.33 -53.71
C GLY A 161 17.64 -4.29 -52.31
N ALA A 162 18.42 -4.06 -51.25
CA ALA A 162 17.97 -4.10 -49.86
C ALA A 162 18.56 -2.94 -49.03
N GLY A 163 17.84 -2.52 -47.98
CA GLY A 163 18.26 -1.44 -47.08
C GLY A 163 18.84 -1.96 -45.77
N ILE A 164 19.98 -1.40 -45.35
CA ILE A 164 20.60 -1.63 -44.03
C ILE A 164 20.67 -0.26 -43.34
N ALA A 165 20.23 -0.19 -42.09
CA ALA A 165 20.20 1.06 -41.34
C ALA A 165 21.62 1.64 -41.16
N SER A 166 21.80 2.93 -41.47
CA SER A 166 23.10 3.61 -41.44
C SER A 166 23.02 4.96 -40.72
N ALA A 167 24.15 5.41 -40.17
CA ALA A 167 24.26 6.71 -39.51
C ALA A 167 23.96 7.87 -40.47
N LYS A 168 23.17 8.85 -40.03
CA LYS A 168 22.77 10.02 -40.84
C LYS A 168 23.93 10.92 -41.29
N LEU A 169 25.10 10.78 -40.66
CA LEU A 169 26.34 11.47 -41.01
C LEU A 169 27.10 10.81 -42.19
N SER A 170 26.71 9.62 -42.63
CA SER A 170 27.29 9.00 -43.81
C SER A 170 26.87 9.72 -45.09
N SER A 171 27.70 9.65 -46.13
CA SER A 171 27.41 10.26 -47.43
C SER A 171 26.90 9.21 -48.43
N TYR A 172 25.67 9.35 -48.90
CA TYR A 172 25.04 8.48 -49.90
C TYR A 172 24.37 9.29 -51.01
N HIS A 173 24.01 8.63 -52.12
CA HIS A 173 23.36 9.28 -53.26
C HIS A 173 21.90 9.64 -52.96
N ALA A 174 21.30 10.50 -53.79
CA ALA A 174 19.88 10.81 -53.71
C ALA A 174 19.23 10.72 -55.10
N ARG A 175 17.98 10.26 -55.14
CA ARG A 175 17.10 10.28 -56.30
C ARG A 175 15.78 10.84 -55.83
N LEU A 176 15.28 11.85 -56.53
CA LEU A 176 14.11 12.59 -56.05
C LEU A 176 12.81 12.08 -56.66
N VAL A 177 11.76 12.23 -55.87
CA VAL A 177 10.37 11.96 -56.24
C VAL A 177 9.55 13.23 -56.00
N ARG A 178 8.49 13.45 -56.79
CA ARG A 178 7.57 14.58 -56.57
C ARG A 178 6.79 14.43 -55.25
N GLY A 179 6.51 15.57 -54.63
CA GLY A 179 5.64 15.72 -53.47
C GLY A 179 4.16 15.87 -53.88
N GLY A 180 3.25 15.81 -52.92
CA GLY A 180 1.82 16.09 -53.14
C GLY A 180 1.07 15.06 -54.02
N GLN A 181 1.75 14.04 -54.54
CA GLN A 181 1.11 12.92 -55.23
C GLN A 181 0.60 11.94 -54.18
N THR A 182 -0.72 11.79 -54.07
CA THR A 182 -1.34 10.67 -53.34
C THR A 182 -1.24 9.43 -54.24
N PRO A 183 -0.40 8.47 -53.88
CA PRO A 183 -0.24 7.23 -54.64
C PRO A 183 -1.57 6.50 -54.53
N ALA A 184 -2.30 6.39 -55.64
CA ALA A 184 -3.60 5.72 -55.65
C ALA A 184 -3.51 4.23 -55.26
N ASN A 185 -2.28 3.68 -55.18
CA ASN A 185 -2.08 2.25 -55.03
C ASN A 185 -0.70 1.87 -54.44
N PHE A 186 -0.32 2.43 -53.28
CA PHE A 186 0.82 1.87 -52.54
C PHE A 186 0.52 0.51 -51.88
N ASP A 187 -0.77 0.14 -51.83
CA ASP A 187 -1.31 -1.03 -51.13
C ASP A 187 -1.36 -2.32 -51.96
N VAL A 188 -0.64 -2.44 -53.09
CA VAL A 188 -0.63 -3.73 -53.85
C VAL A 188 0.75 -4.27 -54.19
N LEU A 189 1.84 -3.56 -53.87
CA LEU A 189 3.18 -3.97 -54.33
C LEU A 189 4.31 -3.80 -53.30
N ASN A 190 3.99 -3.54 -52.04
CA ASN A 190 4.97 -3.58 -50.98
C ASN A 190 4.86 -4.91 -50.25
N PHE A 191 5.97 -5.64 -50.07
CA PHE A 191 6.09 -6.65 -49.02
C PHE A 191 6.47 -5.91 -47.74
N ASP A 192 5.48 -5.29 -47.11
CA ASP A 192 5.58 -4.66 -45.82
C ASP A 192 4.82 -5.48 -44.78
N THR A 193 5.53 -6.25 -43.98
CA THR A 193 4.89 -6.96 -42.86
C THR A 193 4.99 -6.18 -41.57
N THR A 194 5.58 -4.98 -41.55
CA THR A 194 5.74 -4.18 -40.33
C THR A 194 4.52 -3.27 -40.16
N PRO A 195 3.77 -3.39 -39.06
CA PRO A 195 2.57 -2.58 -38.87
C PRO A 195 2.89 -1.14 -38.46
N ASP A 196 1.90 -0.27 -38.59
CA ASP A 196 1.88 1.04 -37.93
C ASP A 196 1.90 0.87 -36.40
N ALA A 197 2.32 1.93 -35.70
CA ALA A 197 2.42 1.89 -34.24
C ALA A 197 1.06 1.63 -33.58
N PHE A 198 1.04 0.72 -32.60
CA PHE A 198 -0.15 0.38 -31.81
C PHE A 198 0.21 0.32 -30.32
N SER A 199 -0.80 0.46 -29.46
CA SER A 199 -0.63 0.40 -28.00
C SER A 199 -1.85 -0.15 -27.29
N PHE A 200 -1.63 -0.66 -26.08
CA PHE A 200 -2.70 -1.07 -25.17
C PHE A 200 -2.74 -0.15 -23.96
N SER A 201 -3.94 0.08 -23.42
CA SER A 201 -4.12 0.78 -22.16
C SER A 201 -3.82 -0.17 -20.99
N ALA A 202 -2.95 0.25 -20.08
CA ALA A 202 -2.68 -0.49 -18.85
C ALA A 202 -3.93 -0.51 -17.95
N GLN A 203 -4.13 -1.61 -17.23
CA GLN A 203 -5.22 -1.77 -16.26
C GLN A 203 -4.65 -1.92 -14.85
N THR A 204 -5.16 -1.16 -13.88
CA THR A 204 -4.70 -1.16 -12.49
C THR A 204 -5.87 -1.39 -11.53
N GLY A 205 -5.59 -1.88 -10.32
CA GLY A 205 -6.64 -2.16 -9.33
C GLY A 205 -7.46 -3.40 -9.65
N VAL A 206 -6.91 -4.33 -10.44
CA VAL A 206 -7.62 -5.52 -10.92
C VAL A 206 -7.67 -6.59 -9.80
N PRO A 207 -8.77 -7.36 -9.66
CA PRO A 207 -8.81 -8.51 -8.77
C PRO A 207 -7.71 -9.55 -9.07
N LEU A 208 -7.38 -10.39 -8.08
CA LEU A 208 -6.37 -11.43 -8.22
C LEU A 208 -6.86 -12.55 -9.14
N THR A 209 -5.95 -13.18 -9.90
CA THR A 209 -6.24 -14.34 -10.78
C THR A 209 -7.41 -14.11 -11.75
N ASP A 210 -7.58 -12.87 -12.18
CA ASP A 210 -8.75 -12.42 -12.92
C ASP A 210 -8.40 -12.26 -14.40
N LEU A 211 -9.27 -12.76 -15.28
CA LEU A 211 -9.03 -12.74 -16.71
C LEU A 211 -9.32 -11.33 -17.26
N ARG A 212 -8.32 -10.70 -17.87
CA ARG A 212 -8.40 -9.32 -18.40
C ARG A 212 -8.17 -9.29 -19.90
N THR A 213 -9.04 -8.55 -20.59
CA THR A 213 -8.93 -8.25 -22.02
C THR A 213 -8.57 -6.79 -22.21
N SER A 214 -7.68 -6.50 -23.15
CA SER A 214 -7.24 -5.16 -23.52
C SER A 214 -8.31 -4.38 -24.31
N ASN A 215 -8.04 -3.10 -24.58
CA ASN A 215 -8.69 -2.41 -25.69
C ASN A 215 -8.36 -3.10 -27.02
N SER A 216 -9.21 -2.88 -28.03
CA SER A 216 -8.97 -3.34 -29.40
C SER A 216 -8.00 -2.40 -30.11
N ILE A 217 -7.08 -2.95 -30.89
CA ILE A 217 -6.27 -2.21 -31.86
C ILE A 217 -6.69 -2.58 -33.28
N THR A 218 -6.40 -1.71 -34.25
CA THR A 218 -6.51 -2.03 -35.68
C THR A 218 -5.12 -2.15 -36.27
N VAL A 219 -4.84 -3.25 -36.94
CA VAL A 219 -3.56 -3.48 -37.63
C VAL A 219 -3.53 -2.60 -38.88
N GLY A 220 -2.65 -1.60 -38.90
CA GLY A 220 -2.42 -0.70 -40.03
C GLY A 220 -1.09 -1.01 -40.73
N GLY A 221 -0.99 -0.71 -42.02
CA GLY A 221 0.29 -0.59 -42.73
C GLY A 221 0.94 -1.88 -43.22
N VAL A 222 0.29 -3.05 -43.04
CA VAL A 222 0.82 -4.36 -43.48
C VAL A 222 0.25 -4.82 -44.83
N ASN A 223 1.09 -5.33 -45.71
CA ASN A 223 0.75 -5.98 -46.97
C ASN A 223 1.95 -6.79 -47.46
N PRO A 224 1.90 -8.11 -47.72
CA PRO A 224 0.79 -9.01 -47.43
C PRO A 224 0.63 -9.17 -45.90
N SER A 225 -0.14 -10.17 -45.46
CA SER A 225 -0.36 -10.43 -44.03
C SER A 225 0.95 -10.57 -43.24
N ALA A 226 0.98 -9.98 -42.05
CA ALA A 226 2.10 -10.05 -41.11
C ALA A 226 1.93 -11.22 -40.14
N ILE A 227 3.04 -11.80 -39.68
CA ILE A 227 3.01 -12.79 -38.59
C ILE A 227 2.67 -12.07 -37.29
N ILE A 228 1.75 -12.65 -36.54
CA ILE A 228 1.38 -12.22 -35.18
C ILE A 228 1.75 -13.31 -34.17
N SER A 229 2.28 -12.90 -33.02
CA SER A 229 2.59 -13.77 -31.90
C SER A 229 2.41 -13.04 -30.58
N VAL A 230 2.23 -13.78 -29.49
CA VAL A 230 2.08 -13.22 -28.13
C VAL A 230 2.92 -14.01 -27.14
N SER A 231 3.45 -13.32 -26.14
CA SER A 231 4.08 -13.92 -24.97
C SER A 231 3.38 -13.43 -23.70
N GLY A 232 3.16 -14.30 -22.72
CA GLY A 232 2.50 -13.94 -21.45
C GLY A 232 0.97 -13.83 -21.51
N GLY A 233 0.34 -14.19 -22.64
CA GLY A 233 -1.11 -14.13 -22.81
C GLY A 233 -1.59 -14.81 -24.08
N GLU A 234 -2.79 -14.44 -24.52
CA GLU A 234 -3.44 -14.89 -25.74
C GLU A 234 -3.92 -13.67 -26.54
N TYR A 235 -4.10 -13.80 -27.85
CA TYR A 235 -4.73 -12.77 -28.68
C TYR A 235 -5.91 -13.35 -29.47
N ALA A 236 -6.84 -12.49 -29.87
CA ALA A 236 -7.93 -12.81 -30.77
C ALA A 236 -7.97 -11.80 -31.93
N ILE A 237 -8.16 -12.30 -33.15
CA ILE A 237 -8.30 -11.51 -34.38
C ILE A 237 -9.78 -11.44 -34.75
N ASN A 238 -10.29 -10.24 -35.05
CA ASN A 238 -11.66 -9.96 -35.50
C ASN A 238 -12.75 -10.60 -34.60
N GLY A 239 -12.50 -10.66 -33.29
CA GLY A 239 -13.43 -11.26 -32.32
C GLY A 239 -13.47 -12.80 -32.35
N GLY A 240 -12.51 -13.46 -32.99
CA GLY A 240 -12.37 -14.91 -33.00
C GLY A 240 -11.94 -15.52 -31.66
N ALA A 241 -11.58 -16.80 -31.68
CA ALA A 241 -11.07 -17.49 -30.50
C ALA A 241 -9.69 -16.95 -30.08
N TYR A 242 -9.47 -16.85 -28.77
CA TYR A 242 -8.17 -16.50 -28.21
C TYR A 242 -7.18 -17.65 -28.40
N THR A 243 -5.95 -17.32 -28.80
CA THR A 243 -4.86 -18.28 -28.99
C THR A 243 -3.51 -17.68 -28.61
N SER A 244 -2.57 -18.52 -28.20
CA SER A 244 -1.16 -18.18 -28.01
C SER A 244 -0.28 -18.65 -29.18
N ALA A 245 -0.85 -19.41 -30.12
CA ALA A 245 -0.12 -19.88 -31.29
C ALA A 245 0.17 -18.72 -32.27
N ASN A 246 1.27 -18.85 -33.02
CA ASN A 246 1.59 -17.90 -34.09
C ASN A 246 0.48 -17.93 -35.16
N GLY A 247 0.16 -16.76 -35.70
CA GLY A 247 -0.86 -16.60 -36.74
C GLY A 247 -0.47 -15.54 -37.75
N THR A 248 -1.43 -15.10 -38.55
CA THR A 248 -1.26 -14.01 -39.51
C THR A 248 -2.37 -12.99 -39.38
N VAL A 249 -2.05 -11.70 -39.52
CA VAL A 249 -2.98 -10.58 -39.55
C VAL A 249 -2.81 -9.75 -40.81
N SER A 250 -3.91 -9.25 -41.36
CA SER A 250 -3.97 -8.37 -42.52
C SER A 250 -4.26 -6.93 -42.13
N ASN A 251 -4.03 -6.00 -43.06
CA ASN A 251 -4.41 -4.60 -42.86
C ASN A 251 -5.91 -4.50 -42.58
N GLY A 252 -6.27 -3.73 -41.55
CA GLY A 252 -7.65 -3.56 -41.09
C GLY A 252 -8.13 -4.59 -40.07
N ASP A 253 -7.37 -5.66 -39.81
CA ASP A 253 -7.75 -6.62 -38.77
C ASP A 253 -7.77 -5.97 -37.38
N SER A 254 -8.79 -6.32 -36.61
CA SER A 254 -8.92 -5.90 -35.22
C SER A 254 -8.31 -6.94 -34.29
N VAL A 255 -7.46 -6.52 -33.35
CA VAL A 255 -6.80 -7.44 -32.41
C VAL A 255 -7.04 -7.02 -30.97
N THR A 256 -7.36 -8.00 -30.12
CA THR A 256 -7.41 -7.87 -28.66
C THR A 256 -6.46 -8.86 -28.02
N VAL A 257 -5.90 -8.49 -26.87
CA VAL A 257 -5.01 -9.34 -26.07
C VAL A 257 -5.69 -9.65 -24.75
N ARG A 258 -5.49 -10.85 -24.24
CA ARG A 258 -6.01 -11.30 -22.95
C ARG A 258 -4.94 -11.99 -22.13
N GLN A 259 -4.94 -11.74 -20.82
CA GLN A 259 -4.07 -12.40 -19.85
C GLN A 259 -4.79 -12.55 -18.50
N THR A 260 -4.28 -13.43 -17.64
CA THR A 260 -4.74 -13.56 -16.25
C THR A 260 -3.87 -12.68 -15.35
N SER A 261 -4.48 -11.88 -14.49
CA SER A 261 -3.76 -11.06 -13.51
C SER A 261 -3.03 -11.92 -12.46
N SER A 262 -2.05 -11.32 -11.77
CA SER A 262 -1.28 -12.02 -10.73
C SER A 262 -2.15 -12.59 -9.60
N ALA A 263 -1.67 -13.65 -8.95
CA ALA A 263 -2.21 -14.15 -7.68
C ALA A 263 -1.72 -13.35 -6.46
N SER A 264 -0.79 -12.43 -6.66
CA SER A 264 -0.20 -11.57 -5.63
C SER A 264 -0.67 -10.13 -5.79
N TYR A 265 -0.87 -9.43 -4.67
CA TYR A 265 -1.25 -8.00 -4.65
C TYR A 265 -0.15 -7.09 -5.18
N LEU A 266 -0.53 -5.90 -5.69
CA LEU A 266 0.37 -4.91 -6.30
C LEU A 266 1.38 -5.48 -7.31
N THR A 267 1.06 -6.62 -7.92
CA THR A 267 1.96 -7.30 -8.85
C THR A 267 1.48 -7.06 -10.28
N GLN A 268 2.41 -6.65 -11.14
CA GLN A 268 2.17 -6.42 -12.55
C GLN A 268 2.46 -7.69 -13.36
N THR A 269 1.53 -8.08 -14.22
CA THR A 269 1.74 -9.06 -15.30
C THR A 269 1.75 -8.35 -16.65
N THR A 270 2.53 -8.89 -17.58
CA THR A 270 2.72 -8.30 -18.91
C THR A 270 2.50 -9.35 -19.99
N ALA A 271 1.59 -9.05 -20.92
CA ALA A 271 1.45 -9.79 -22.17
C ALA A 271 1.99 -8.91 -23.31
N THR A 272 2.94 -9.43 -24.09
CA THR A 272 3.56 -8.70 -25.20
C THR A 272 3.04 -9.26 -26.51
N LEU A 273 2.31 -8.45 -27.26
CA LEU A 273 1.91 -8.77 -28.63
C LEU A 273 2.98 -8.30 -29.60
N THR A 274 3.34 -9.14 -30.57
CA THR A 274 4.27 -8.79 -31.64
C THR A 274 3.61 -9.04 -33.00
N VAL A 275 3.64 -8.04 -33.87
CA VAL A 275 3.14 -8.11 -35.25
C VAL A 275 4.26 -7.61 -36.16
N GLY A 276 4.75 -8.44 -37.07
CA GLY A 276 5.73 -7.98 -38.07
C GLY A 276 7.08 -7.49 -37.52
N GLY A 277 7.40 -7.81 -36.25
CA GLY A 277 8.56 -7.30 -35.53
C GLY A 277 8.35 -6.01 -34.73
N ALA A 278 7.17 -5.39 -34.80
CA ALA A 278 6.73 -4.34 -33.88
C ALA A 278 6.00 -4.97 -32.68
N SER A 279 6.21 -4.44 -31.47
CA SER A 279 5.63 -5.02 -30.24
C SER A 279 5.01 -3.95 -29.34
N ALA A 280 3.95 -4.32 -28.62
CA ALA A 280 3.37 -3.53 -27.55
C ALA A 280 2.97 -4.41 -26.36
N ASN A 281 3.02 -3.84 -25.17
CA ASN A 281 2.69 -4.52 -23.93
C ASN A 281 1.24 -4.19 -23.51
N PHE A 282 0.51 -5.21 -23.10
CA PHE A 282 -0.67 -5.08 -22.27
C PHE A 282 -0.27 -5.37 -20.82
N GLU A 283 -0.37 -4.35 -19.97
CA GLU A 283 0.09 -4.40 -18.57
C GLU A 283 -1.12 -4.41 -17.64
N VAL A 284 -1.14 -5.38 -16.71
CA VAL A 284 -2.22 -5.56 -15.74
C VAL A 284 -1.62 -5.60 -14.33
N THR A 285 -2.00 -4.64 -13.49
CA THR A 285 -1.55 -4.54 -12.10
C THR A 285 -2.70 -4.83 -11.15
N THR A 286 -2.53 -5.82 -10.30
CA THR A 286 -3.53 -6.22 -9.31
C THR A 286 -3.73 -5.15 -8.24
N GLN A 287 -4.91 -5.15 -7.62
CA GLN A 287 -5.25 -4.35 -6.45
C GLN A 287 -4.26 -4.52 -5.28
N PRO A 288 -4.20 -3.56 -4.35
CA PRO A 288 -3.43 -3.70 -3.13
C PRO A 288 -4.08 -4.64 -2.12
N ILE A 289 -3.29 -5.09 -1.13
CA ILE A 289 -3.79 -5.85 0.02
C ILE A 289 -4.84 -5.01 0.75
N PRO A 290 -6.05 -5.53 1.04
CA PRO A 290 -7.04 -4.83 1.85
C PRO A 290 -6.50 -4.53 3.25
N PRO A 291 -6.80 -3.37 3.84
CA PRO A 291 -6.41 -3.08 5.22
C PRO A 291 -7.13 -4.02 6.18
N THR A 292 -6.45 -4.40 7.28
CA THR A 292 -7.03 -5.21 8.35
C THR A 292 -7.16 -4.39 9.64
N PRO A 293 -8.20 -4.62 10.46
CA PRO A 293 -8.32 -3.98 11.76
C PRO A 293 -7.22 -4.45 12.72
N PRO A 294 -7.01 -3.74 13.85
CA PRO A 294 -6.22 -4.24 14.95
C PRO A 294 -6.69 -5.60 15.46
N THR A 295 -5.79 -6.34 16.10
CA THR A 295 -6.17 -7.48 16.96
C THR A 295 -6.78 -7.00 18.28
N ALA A 296 -7.34 -7.91 19.10
CA ALA A 296 -7.91 -7.53 20.39
C ALA A 296 -6.81 -7.10 21.39
N PRO A 297 -7.00 -6.00 22.15
CA PRO A 297 -6.18 -5.70 23.31
C PRO A 297 -6.13 -6.88 24.28
N THR A 298 -4.97 -7.12 24.90
CA THR A 298 -4.76 -8.23 25.85
C THR A 298 -4.47 -7.71 27.25
N GLY A 299 -4.47 -8.59 28.26
CA GLY A 299 -4.18 -8.20 29.64
C GLY A 299 -5.14 -7.15 30.21
N VAL A 300 -6.41 -7.18 29.78
CA VAL A 300 -7.40 -6.19 30.22
C VAL A 300 -7.75 -6.43 31.70
N MET A 301 -7.48 -5.43 32.53
CA MET A 301 -7.66 -5.46 33.98
C MET A 301 -8.31 -4.16 34.46
N GLY A 302 -9.31 -4.26 35.33
CA GLY A 302 -9.95 -3.09 35.95
C GLY A 302 -9.53 -2.93 37.41
N THR A 303 -9.17 -1.71 37.80
CA THR A 303 -8.96 -1.31 39.19
C THR A 303 -10.16 -0.49 39.66
N PRO A 304 -10.89 -0.93 40.70
CA PRO A 304 -12.09 -0.24 41.18
C PRO A 304 -11.73 1.04 41.93
N GLY A 305 -12.53 2.10 41.70
CA GLY A 305 -12.53 3.34 42.49
C GLY A 305 -13.96 3.76 42.82
N ASN A 306 -14.11 4.96 43.42
CA ASN A 306 -15.42 5.54 43.68
C ASN A 306 -16.09 5.93 42.36
N THR A 307 -17.23 5.29 42.05
CA THR A 307 -18.03 5.52 40.82
C THR A 307 -17.25 5.41 39.50
N GLN A 308 -16.12 4.69 39.52
CA GLN A 308 -15.24 4.55 38.36
C GLN A 308 -14.44 3.24 38.37
N ILE A 309 -13.97 2.83 37.19
CA ILE A 309 -12.99 1.75 37.00
C ILE A 309 -11.84 2.29 36.15
N VAL A 310 -10.61 2.12 36.62
CA VAL A 310 -9.40 2.37 35.83
C VAL A 310 -9.04 1.08 35.09
N VAL A 311 -9.22 1.07 33.78
CA VAL A 311 -9.01 -0.08 32.89
C VAL A 311 -7.61 -0.02 32.29
N ALA A 312 -6.73 -0.92 32.71
CA ALA A 312 -5.41 -1.13 32.13
C ALA A 312 -5.45 -2.29 31.12
N PHE A 313 -4.62 -2.21 30.08
CA PHE A 313 -4.50 -3.22 29.02
C PHE A 313 -3.14 -3.11 28.32
N THR A 314 -2.79 -4.14 27.56
CA THR A 314 -1.64 -4.19 26.64
C THR A 314 -2.11 -3.92 25.20
N ALA A 315 -1.38 -3.06 24.50
CA ALA A 315 -1.65 -2.68 23.12
C ALA A 315 -1.65 -3.93 22.18
N PRO A 316 -2.62 -4.04 21.26
CA PRO A 316 -2.65 -5.11 20.28
C PRO A 316 -1.72 -4.85 19.08
N SER A 317 -1.58 -5.87 18.22
CA SER A 317 -1.04 -5.65 16.87
C SER A 317 -1.98 -4.75 16.06
N PRO A 318 -1.46 -3.74 15.32
CA PRO A 318 -2.26 -2.69 14.68
C PRO A 318 -2.99 -3.09 13.39
N GLY A 319 -2.77 -4.32 12.90
CA GLY A 319 -3.24 -4.76 11.59
C GLY A 319 -2.31 -4.32 10.46
N THR A 320 -2.83 -4.26 9.25
CA THR A 320 -2.07 -3.96 8.02
C THR A 320 -2.70 -2.81 7.24
N LEU A 321 -1.88 -2.01 6.56
CA LEU A 321 -2.35 -0.99 5.61
C LEU A 321 -2.32 -1.49 4.17
N THR A 322 -3.05 -0.76 3.33
CA THR A 322 -3.00 -0.87 1.88
C THR A 322 -1.55 -0.76 1.38
N GLY A 323 -1.07 -1.78 0.66
CA GLY A 323 0.29 -1.80 0.11
C GLY A 323 1.38 -2.27 1.10
N GLY A 324 1.02 -2.86 2.23
CA GLY A 324 1.98 -3.50 3.14
C GLY A 324 2.70 -2.54 4.09
N ALA A 325 2.32 -1.26 4.12
CA ALA A 325 2.77 -0.34 5.15
C ALA A 325 2.26 -0.76 6.54
N GLY A 326 3.05 -0.52 7.59
CA GLY A 326 2.66 -0.82 8.96
C GLY A 326 1.52 0.09 9.41
N ALA A 327 0.42 -0.50 9.90
CA ALA A 327 -0.66 0.25 10.52
C ALA A 327 -0.23 0.78 11.89
N SER A 328 -0.86 1.85 12.36
CA SER A 328 -0.67 2.37 13.71
C SER A 328 -1.98 2.47 14.46
N ILE A 329 -1.96 2.17 15.76
CA ILE A 329 -3.12 2.40 16.63
C ILE A 329 -3.27 3.91 16.85
N THR A 330 -4.48 4.41 16.64
CA THR A 330 -4.83 5.84 16.84
C THR A 330 -5.64 6.07 18.10
N GLY A 331 -6.30 5.03 18.63
CA GLY A 331 -7.05 5.15 19.87
C GLY A 331 -7.59 3.83 20.39
N TYR A 332 -8.04 3.89 21.63
CA TYR A 332 -8.70 2.82 22.37
C TYR A 332 -10.02 3.34 22.92
N THR A 333 -10.98 2.43 23.06
CA THR A 333 -12.24 2.70 23.77
C THR A 333 -12.48 1.59 24.78
N ALA A 334 -12.57 1.95 26.04
CA ALA A 334 -13.02 1.08 27.12
C ALA A 334 -14.53 1.27 27.34
N ASP A 335 -15.27 0.18 27.46
CA ASP A 335 -16.70 0.15 27.77
C ASP A 335 -16.93 -0.75 28.99
N CYS A 336 -17.52 -0.21 30.05
CA CYS A 336 -17.95 -0.95 31.23
C CYS A 336 -19.48 -0.84 31.37
N GLY A 337 -20.23 -1.73 30.71
CA GLY A 337 -21.68 -1.80 30.81
C GLY A 337 -22.41 -0.58 30.22
N GLY A 338 -21.91 -0.03 29.12
CA GLY A 338 -22.45 1.15 28.42
C GLY A 338 -21.82 2.48 28.83
N HIS A 339 -20.96 2.47 29.86
CA HIS A 339 -20.14 3.63 30.22
C HIS A 339 -18.81 3.55 29.49
N THR A 340 -18.48 4.58 28.70
CA THR A 340 -17.31 4.55 27.83
C THR A 340 -16.28 5.61 28.17
N ALA A 341 -15.01 5.27 28.01
CA ALA A 341 -13.90 6.22 27.98
C ALA A 341 -12.99 5.90 26.78
N SER A 342 -12.48 6.94 26.11
CA SER A 342 -11.58 6.78 24.97
C SER A 342 -10.31 7.57 25.17
N GLY A 343 -9.21 7.08 24.61
CA GLY A 343 -7.92 7.74 24.69
C GLY A 343 -6.85 7.03 23.87
N PRO A 344 -5.68 7.67 23.70
CA PRO A 344 -4.60 7.12 22.87
C PRO A 344 -3.80 6.01 23.58
N ASN A 345 -3.90 5.89 24.91
CA ASN A 345 -3.02 5.03 25.71
C ASN A 345 -3.76 4.33 26.86
N SER A 346 -3.15 3.25 27.36
CA SER A 346 -3.51 2.59 28.62
C SER A 346 -2.86 3.31 29.81
N PRO A 347 -3.55 3.45 30.96
CA PRO A 347 -4.92 3.02 31.24
C PRO A 347 -5.99 4.05 30.83
N LEU A 348 -7.25 3.62 30.75
CA LEU A 348 -8.43 4.48 30.58
C LEU A 348 -9.31 4.46 31.83
N THR A 349 -9.80 5.61 32.27
CA THR A 349 -10.71 5.71 33.43
C THR A 349 -12.15 5.83 32.97
N VAL A 350 -12.96 4.81 33.24
CA VAL A 350 -14.41 4.80 32.96
C VAL A 350 -15.15 5.26 34.22
N GLY A 351 -15.79 6.43 34.14
CA GLY A 351 -16.55 7.02 35.25
C GLY A 351 -18.07 6.88 35.09
N GLY A 352 -18.82 7.39 36.08
CA GLY A 352 -20.29 7.38 36.08
C GLY A 352 -20.90 6.03 36.47
N LEU A 353 -20.11 5.15 37.07
CA LEU A 353 -20.53 3.82 37.50
C LEU A 353 -21.17 3.86 38.89
N SER A 354 -21.97 2.85 39.22
CA SER A 354 -22.55 2.69 40.55
C SER A 354 -21.68 1.81 41.46
N ASN A 355 -21.36 2.28 42.67
CA ASN A 355 -20.66 1.46 43.65
C ASN A 355 -21.50 0.24 44.06
N GLY A 356 -20.84 -0.91 44.24
CA GLY A 356 -21.50 -2.18 44.60
C GLY A 356 -22.12 -2.95 43.44
N THR A 357 -22.14 -2.38 42.23
CA THR A 357 -22.58 -3.09 41.01
C THR A 357 -21.37 -3.66 40.27
N PRO A 358 -21.31 -4.97 39.96
CA PRO A 358 -20.22 -5.54 39.18
C PRO A 358 -20.37 -5.15 37.69
N TYR A 359 -19.28 -4.66 37.09
CA TYR A 359 -19.20 -4.35 35.67
C TYR A 359 -18.13 -5.20 34.99
N THR A 360 -18.44 -5.73 33.82
CA THR A 360 -17.45 -6.32 32.92
C THR A 360 -17.00 -5.27 31.92
N CYS A 361 -15.71 -4.93 31.94
CA CYS A 361 -15.15 -3.95 31.02
C CYS A 361 -14.56 -4.63 29.78
N THR A 362 -14.78 -4.03 28.62
CA THR A 362 -14.17 -4.43 27.34
C THR A 362 -13.36 -3.28 26.76
N VAL A 363 -12.32 -3.58 25.98
CA VAL A 363 -11.50 -2.56 25.30
C VAL A 363 -11.33 -2.91 23.84
N THR A 364 -11.65 -1.98 22.95
CA THR A 364 -11.36 -2.06 21.51
C THR A 364 -10.23 -1.11 21.13
N ALA A 365 -9.56 -1.40 20.02
CA ALA A 365 -8.53 -0.55 19.43
C ALA A 365 -8.89 -0.17 18.00
N THR A 366 -8.56 1.06 17.60
CA THR A 366 -8.78 1.61 16.26
C THR A 366 -7.46 2.00 15.63
N ASN A 367 -7.29 1.73 14.34
CA ASN A 367 -6.09 2.15 13.59
C ASN A 367 -6.31 3.43 12.75
N ASN A 368 -5.28 3.82 12.00
CA ASN A 368 -5.29 5.00 11.13
C ASN A 368 -6.11 4.83 9.82
N VAL A 369 -6.72 3.68 9.57
CA VAL A 369 -7.68 3.44 8.47
C VAL A 369 -9.12 3.35 9.01
N PRO A 370 -9.42 4.10 10.07
CA PRO A 370 -10.56 3.94 10.97
C PRO A 370 -11.15 2.53 11.19
N LEU A 371 -10.35 1.47 11.11
CA LEU A 371 -10.84 0.11 11.37
C LEU A 371 -10.72 -0.22 12.85
N THR A 372 -11.80 -0.76 13.42
CA THR A 372 -11.86 -1.16 14.83
C THR A 372 -11.77 -2.68 14.95
N GLY A 373 -10.86 -3.15 15.80
CA GLY A 373 -10.64 -4.57 16.07
C GLY A 373 -11.65 -5.17 17.05
N PRO A 374 -11.60 -6.50 17.24
CA PRO A 374 -12.35 -7.17 18.29
C PRO A 374 -11.95 -6.66 19.68
N ALA A 375 -12.83 -6.85 20.67
CA ALA A 375 -12.59 -6.37 22.02
C ALA A 375 -11.81 -7.38 22.89
N GLY A 376 -10.88 -6.87 23.70
CA GLY A 376 -10.37 -7.58 24.88
C GLY A 376 -11.35 -7.42 26.04
N THR A 377 -11.43 -8.39 26.95
CA THR A 377 -12.40 -8.38 28.07
C THR A 377 -11.72 -8.62 29.41
N ALA A 378 -12.11 -7.84 30.43
CA ALA A 378 -11.67 -8.02 31.82
C ALA A 378 -12.59 -8.98 32.59
N ALA A 379 -12.11 -9.49 33.73
CA ALA A 379 -12.99 -10.07 34.74
C ALA A 379 -13.93 -8.99 35.32
N PRO A 380 -15.10 -9.36 35.89
CA PRO A 380 -16.01 -8.40 36.51
C PRO A 380 -15.33 -7.63 37.66
N VAL A 381 -15.52 -6.31 37.69
CA VAL A 381 -14.97 -5.39 38.70
C VAL A 381 -16.10 -4.61 39.34
N THR A 382 -16.09 -4.51 40.66
CA THR A 382 -17.12 -3.79 41.43
C THR A 382 -16.53 -2.47 41.97
N PRO A 383 -16.96 -1.30 41.47
CA PRO A 383 -16.60 0.00 42.01
C PRO A 383 -16.99 0.11 43.48
N ARG A 384 -16.20 0.85 44.26
CA ARG A 384 -16.41 1.02 45.70
C ARG A 384 -15.74 2.29 46.22
N THR A 385 -16.23 2.75 47.36
CA THR A 385 -15.64 3.81 48.19
C THR A 385 -15.69 3.40 49.66
N VAL A 386 -15.08 4.18 50.55
CA VAL A 386 -15.20 4.00 52.00
C VAL A 386 -16.68 4.08 52.42
N PRO A 387 -17.08 3.49 53.56
CA PRO A 387 -18.45 3.60 54.03
C PRO A 387 -18.83 5.05 54.34
N ASP A 388 -20.13 5.33 54.42
CA ASP A 388 -20.62 6.59 54.96
C ASP A 388 -20.36 6.63 56.48
N ALA A 389 -20.15 7.83 57.02
CA ALA A 389 -20.02 8.02 58.46
C ALA A 389 -21.26 7.42 59.17
N PRO A 390 -21.08 6.58 60.22
CA PRO A 390 -22.20 6.06 61.00
C PRO A 390 -23.04 7.19 61.63
N THR A 391 -24.30 6.91 61.90
CA THR A 391 -25.12 7.75 62.78
C THR A 391 -24.88 7.32 64.21
N ILE A 392 -24.26 8.18 65.02
CA ILE A 392 -24.04 7.87 66.45
C ILE A 392 -25.36 7.99 67.21
N GLY A 393 -25.65 6.98 68.02
CA GLY A 393 -26.83 6.91 68.88
C GLY A 393 -26.51 7.29 70.32
N ALA A 394 -27.30 6.75 71.26
CA ALA A 394 -27.10 6.99 72.68
C ALA A 394 -25.82 6.31 73.20
N ALA A 395 -25.12 7.00 74.10
CA ALA A 395 -24.05 6.42 74.90
C ALA A 395 -24.56 6.15 76.32
N THR A 396 -24.58 4.88 76.72
CA THR A 396 -25.08 4.46 78.03
C THR A 396 -23.92 4.34 79.02
N PRO A 397 -23.90 5.15 80.11
CA PRO A 397 -22.81 5.11 81.07
C PRO A 397 -22.89 3.88 81.97
N GLY A 398 -21.75 3.22 82.18
CA GLY A 398 -21.54 2.16 83.18
C GLY A 398 -20.49 2.56 84.22
N ASN A 399 -20.17 1.61 85.11
CA ASN A 399 -19.04 1.77 86.03
C ASN A 399 -17.74 1.63 85.24
N THR A 400 -16.90 2.66 85.23
CA THR A 400 -15.63 2.76 84.49
C THR A 400 -15.72 2.38 83.00
N SER A 401 -16.92 2.48 82.43
CA SER A 401 -17.25 2.00 81.09
C SER A 401 -18.39 2.81 80.46
N ALA A 402 -18.52 2.68 79.13
CA ALA A 402 -19.65 3.23 78.38
C ALA A 402 -20.00 2.29 77.21
N SER A 403 -21.29 2.10 76.94
CA SER A 403 -21.78 1.40 75.75
C SER A 403 -22.25 2.42 74.72
N VAL A 404 -21.56 2.54 73.59
CA VAL A 404 -21.90 3.51 72.53
C VAL A 404 -22.63 2.80 71.40
N ALA A 405 -23.91 3.13 71.23
CA ALA A 405 -24.73 2.65 70.12
C ALA A 405 -24.58 3.55 68.88
N PHE A 406 -24.71 2.97 67.70
CA PHE A 406 -24.63 3.63 66.40
C PHE A 406 -25.30 2.77 65.32
N SER A 407 -25.68 3.36 64.20
CA SER A 407 -26.18 2.65 63.01
C SER A 407 -25.32 2.97 61.79
N ALA A 408 -25.01 1.94 61.00
CA ALA A 408 -24.37 2.14 59.70
C ALA A 408 -25.37 2.75 58.70
N ASN A 409 -24.92 3.70 57.88
CA ASN A 409 -25.78 4.39 56.91
C ASN A 409 -25.63 3.78 55.51
N GLY A 410 -24.42 3.80 54.94
CA GLY A 410 -24.10 3.25 53.63
C GLY A 410 -22.75 2.55 53.65
N ASN A 411 -22.62 1.48 52.87
CA ASN A 411 -21.44 0.61 52.87
C ASN A 411 -20.40 0.98 51.79
N GLY A 412 -20.67 2.02 50.99
CA GLY A 412 -19.78 2.44 49.90
C GLY A 412 -19.61 1.40 48.78
N GLY A 413 -20.49 0.40 48.68
CA GLY A 413 -20.42 -0.65 47.66
C GLY A 413 -19.55 -1.87 48.05
N ALA A 414 -19.03 -1.94 49.28
CA ALA A 414 -18.36 -3.11 49.81
C ALA A 414 -18.84 -3.40 51.23
N ALA A 415 -18.78 -4.67 51.67
CA ALA A 415 -19.23 -5.03 53.01
C ALA A 415 -18.43 -4.27 54.09
N ILE A 416 -19.13 -3.74 55.09
CA ILE A 416 -18.51 -3.18 56.28
C ILE A 416 -18.00 -4.35 57.13
N ASP A 417 -16.72 -4.31 57.51
CA ASP A 417 -16.06 -5.38 58.25
C ASP A 417 -15.65 -4.97 59.68
N ASN A 418 -15.63 -3.67 59.99
CA ASN A 418 -15.24 -3.16 61.30
C ASN A 418 -15.82 -1.77 61.59
N PHE A 419 -15.90 -1.42 62.87
CA PHE A 419 -16.17 -0.07 63.36
C PHE A 419 -15.12 0.33 64.39
N ARG A 420 -14.93 1.64 64.56
CA ARG A 420 -14.17 2.20 65.69
C ARG A 420 -15.04 3.22 66.42
N VAL A 421 -14.90 3.29 67.73
CA VAL A 421 -15.41 4.38 68.57
C VAL A 421 -14.24 5.06 69.25
N SER A 422 -14.17 6.38 69.11
CA SER A 422 -13.12 7.23 69.66
C SER A 422 -13.71 8.17 70.71
N CYS A 423 -13.20 8.19 71.94
CA CYS A 423 -13.68 9.05 73.03
C CYS A 423 -12.56 9.93 73.61
N ASN A 424 -12.90 11.20 73.90
CA ASN A 424 -12.01 12.19 74.51
C ASN A 424 -12.63 12.77 75.79
N PRO A 425 -11.86 13.09 76.85
CA PRO A 425 -10.39 13.09 76.94
C PRO A 425 -9.78 11.67 77.00
N GLY A 426 -8.47 11.56 76.75
CA GLY A 426 -7.72 10.30 76.87
C GLY A 426 -7.49 9.52 75.57
N SER A 427 -7.94 10.04 74.42
CA SER A 427 -7.71 9.46 73.09
C SER A 427 -8.03 7.97 73.00
N ILE A 428 -9.13 7.57 73.65
CA ILE A 428 -9.52 6.16 73.79
C ILE A 428 -10.14 5.72 72.46
N VAL A 429 -9.58 4.69 71.84
CA VAL A 429 -10.09 4.13 70.58
C VAL A 429 -10.33 2.64 70.76
N VAL A 430 -11.57 2.20 70.53
CA VAL A 430 -11.97 0.78 70.61
C VAL A 430 -12.58 0.38 69.27
N THR A 431 -12.22 -0.80 68.77
CA THR A 431 -12.80 -1.36 67.55
C THR A 431 -13.74 -2.52 67.85
N GLY A 432 -14.69 -2.77 66.95
CA GLY A 432 -15.64 -3.87 67.07
C GLY A 432 -16.41 -4.09 65.77
N ALA A 433 -16.84 -5.33 65.54
CA ALA A 433 -17.52 -5.73 64.31
C ALA A 433 -18.98 -5.24 64.23
N ALA A 434 -19.59 -4.84 65.35
CA ALA A 434 -20.99 -4.44 65.41
C ALA A 434 -21.26 -3.40 66.51
N SER A 435 -22.42 -2.75 66.41
CA SER A 435 -22.95 -1.87 67.45
C SER A 435 -23.79 -2.65 68.48
N PRO A 436 -23.77 -2.28 69.78
CA PRO A 436 -22.94 -1.23 70.39
C PRO A 436 -21.50 -1.67 70.64
N ILE A 437 -20.59 -0.70 70.74
CA ILE A 437 -19.21 -0.93 71.21
C ILE A 437 -19.10 -0.54 72.68
N ASN A 438 -18.61 -1.46 73.50
CA ASN A 438 -18.37 -1.25 74.92
C ASN A 438 -16.93 -0.76 75.15
N LEU A 439 -16.80 0.43 75.70
CA LEU A 439 -15.53 1.01 76.13
C LEU A 439 -15.30 0.72 77.61
N THR A 440 -14.08 0.32 77.96
CA THR A 440 -13.64 0.07 79.34
C THR A 440 -12.45 0.97 79.70
N GLY A 441 -12.18 1.16 80.99
CA GLY A 441 -11.06 1.99 81.44
C GLY A 441 -11.36 3.49 81.45
N LEU A 442 -12.65 3.84 81.46
CA LEU A 442 -13.09 5.22 81.63
C LEU A 442 -13.10 5.61 83.11
N SER A 443 -12.94 6.89 83.42
CA SER A 443 -13.02 7.42 84.77
C SER A 443 -14.45 7.88 85.10
N ASN A 444 -15.00 7.38 86.21
CA ASN A 444 -16.30 7.83 86.70
C ASN A 444 -16.29 9.34 87.01
N GLY A 445 -17.40 10.01 86.72
CA GLY A 445 -17.54 11.47 86.90
C GLY A 445 -16.81 12.33 85.86
N THR A 446 -16.02 11.72 84.96
CA THR A 446 -15.37 12.44 83.85
C THR A 446 -16.30 12.43 82.64
N ALA A 447 -16.58 13.60 82.05
CA ALA A 447 -17.36 13.68 80.83
C ALA A 447 -16.49 13.32 79.62
N TYR A 448 -16.97 12.39 78.80
CA TYR A 448 -16.34 11.99 77.53
C TYR A 448 -17.22 12.41 76.35
N THR A 449 -16.59 12.81 75.25
CA THR A 449 -17.22 12.99 73.94
C THR A 449 -16.74 11.91 72.99
N CYS A 450 -17.67 11.16 72.43
CA CYS A 450 -17.39 9.98 71.61
C CYS A 450 -17.87 10.16 70.17
N SER A 451 -17.12 9.66 69.19
CA SER A 451 -17.49 9.54 67.77
C SER A 451 -17.29 8.11 67.27
N ALA A 452 -17.91 7.75 66.15
CA ALA A 452 -17.80 6.44 65.53
C ALA A 452 -17.44 6.53 64.04
N ALA A 453 -16.69 5.56 63.51
CA ALA A 453 -16.42 5.41 62.09
C ALA A 453 -16.54 3.94 61.66
N ALA A 454 -16.90 3.71 60.39
CA ALA A 454 -17.03 2.39 59.78
C ALA A 454 -15.87 2.10 58.83
N HIS A 455 -15.53 0.82 58.63
CA HIS A 455 -14.48 0.36 57.73
C HIS A 455 -15.02 -0.63 56.71
N ASN A 456 -14.48 -0.56 55.49
CA ASN A 456 -14.57 -1.62 54.51
C ASN A 456 -13.20 -1.78 53.81
N VAL A 457 -13.10 -2.67 52.82
CA VAL A 457 -11.89 -2.86 52.00
C VAL A 457 -11.37 -1.59 51.30
N ALA A 458 -12.17 -0.54 51.12
CA ALA A 458 -11.71 0.75 50.59
C ALA A 458 -11.11 1.67 51.69
N GLY A 459 -11.30 1.35 52.97
CA GLY A 459 -10.76 2.06 54.11
C GLY A 459 -11.83 2.54 55.09
N TRP A 460 -11.46 3.53 55.90
CA TRP A 460 -12.31 4.08 56.94
C TRP A 460 -13.14 5.27 56.46
N SER A 461 -14.39 5.34 56.96
CA SER A 461 -15.26 6.50 56.81
C SER A 461 -14.72 7.73 57.57
N ALA A 462 -15.32 8.88 57.28
CA ALA A 462 -15.28 10.01 58.21
C ALA A 462 -15.89 9.63 59.57
N GLU A 463 -15.52 10.36 60.61
CA GLU A 463 -16.13 10.23 61.94
C GLU A 463 -17.58 10.72 61.91
N SER A 464 -18.44 10.10 62.71
CA SER A 464 -19.80 10.56 63.00
C SER A 464 -19.79 11.90 63.73
N ALA A 465 -21.00 12.46 63.93
CA ALA A 465 -21.22 13.44 65.00
C ALA A 465 -20.80 12.88 66.37
N THR A 466 -20.71 13.73 67.40
CA THR A 466 -20.30 13.31 68.74
C THR A 466 -21.48 13.10 69.69
N VAL A 467 -21.31 12.20 70.65
CA VAL A 467 -22.23 11.98 71.77
C VAL A 467 -21.48 12.10 73.11
N GLY A 468 -22.11 12.74 74.10
CA GLY A 468 -21.55 12.86 75.44
C GLY A 468 -21.91 11.66 76.32
N VAL A 469 -20.97 11.21 77.16
CA VAL A 469 -21.22 10.20 78.20
C VAL A 469 -20.37 10.47 79.44
N THR A 470 -20.97 10.35 80.61
CA THR A 470 -20.27 10.45 81.90
C THR A 470 -20.43 9.13 82.65
N PRO A 471 -19.40 8.27 82.68
CA PRO A 471 -19.42 7.02 83.45
C PRO A 471 -19.77 7.29 84.91
N ARG A 472 -20.53 6.39 85.51
CA ARG A 472 -21.05 6.54 86.86
C ARG A 472 -21.04 5.21 87.59
N TRP A 473 -20.88 5.27 88.91
CA TRP A 473 -21.08 4.13 89.78
C TRP A 473 -22.47 3.54 89.53
N THR A 474 -22.54 2.26 89.21
CA THR A 474 -23.81 1.55 89.18
C THR A 474 -24.41 1.60 90.58
N SER A 475 -25.69 1.97 90.67
CA SER A 475 -26.43 2.03 91.94
C SER A 475 -26.17 0.77 92.76
N HIS A 476 -25.75 0.96 94.01
CA HIS A 476 -25.68 -0.11 94.99
C HIS A 476 -27.01 -0.15 95.72
N THR A 477 -27.55 -1.35 95.90
CA THR A 477 -28.67 -1.59 96.82
C THR A 477 -28.23 -1.16 98.22
N ALA A 478 -28.97 -0.26 98.85
CA ALA A 478 -28.72 0.08 100.24
C ALA A 478 -28.77 -1.22 101.09
N PRO A 479 -27.85 -1.44 102.03
CA PRO A 479 -27.97 -2.57 102.95
C PRO A 479 -29.32 -2.48 103.68
N SER A 480 -30.12 -3.54 103.63
CA SER A 480 -31.29 -3.67 104.50
C SER A 480 -30.81 -4.14 105.87
N ALA A 481 -31.22 -3.44 106.93
CA ALA A 481 -31.01 -3.89 108.30
C ALA A 481 -32.36 -4.10 108.97
N THR A 482 -32.50 -5.21 109.68
CA THR A 482 -33.57 -5.45 110.65
C THR A 482 -32.93 -5.48 112.03
N GLY A 483 -33.22 -4.48 112.88
CA GLY A 483 -32.68 -4.36 114.24
C GLY A 483 -32.21 -2.93 114.61
N SER A 484 -31.86 -2.73 115.88
CA SER A 484 -31.33 -1.46 116.41
C SER A 484 -29.81 -1.40 116.28
N GLY A 485 -29.30 -0.45 115.47
CA GLY A 485 -27.86 -0.20 115.29
C GLY A 485 -27.58 0.84 114.19
N SER A 486 -26.32 1.30 114.09
CA SER A 486 -25.86 2.18 113.01
C SER A 486 -25.58 1.36 111.75
N ILE A 487 -26.18 1.73 110.61
CA ILE A 487 -25.82 1.17 109.31
C ILE A 487 -24.73 2.05 108.70
N THR A 488 -23.52 1.52 108.52
CA THR A 488 -22.47 2.17 107.75
C THR A 488 -22.44 1.56 106.36
N ALA A 489 -22.87 2.31 105.34
CA ALA A 489 -22.66 1.92 103.95
C ALA A 489 -21.33 2.50 103.48
N SER A 490 -20.34 1.64 103.22
CA SER A 490 -19.04 2.02 102.67
C SER A 490 -19.03 1.75 101.17
N PHE A 491 -18.96 2.80 100.37
CA PHE A 491 -18.72 2.67 98.92
C PHE A 491 -17.23 2.88 98.66
N THR A 492 -16.59 1.94 97.97
CA THR A 492 -15.19 2.07 97.56
C THR A 492 -15.12 2.36 96.07
N GLY A 493 -14.60 3.55 95.76
CA GLY A 493 -14.52 4.08 94.39
C GLY A 493 -14.33 5.60 94.39
N GLY A 494 -13.11 6.07 94.15
CA GLY A 494 -12.65 7.44 94.46
C GLY A 494 -13.32 8.58 93.68
N GLY A 495 -13.49 9.71 94.38
CA GLY A 495 -13.90 11.03 93.85
C GLY A 495 -15.13 11.60 94.57
N SER A 496 -14.90 12.55 95.50
CA SER A 496 -15.87 13.27 96.35
C SER A 496 -16.93 12.39 97.03
N THR A 497 -16.60 11.92 98.23
CA THR A 497 -17.54 11.36 99.20
C THR A 497 -18.75 12.28 99.37
N CYS A 498 -19.93 11.85 98.89
CA CYS A 498 -21.20 12.31 99.44
C CYS A 498 -21.45 11.55 100.73
N THR A 499 -21.10 12.16 101.86
CA THR A 499 -21.47 11.67 103.19
C THR A 499 -22.88 12.15 103.50
N TYR A 500 -23.84 11.22 103.63
CA TYR A 500 -25.11 11.52 104.28
C TYR A 500 -25.00 11.15 105.77
N THR A 501 -25.28 12.11 106.65
CA THR A 501 -25.38 11.89 108.08
C THR A 501 -26.74 11.24 108.40
N THR A 502 -26.68 10.13 109.14
CA THR A 502 -27.77 9.24 109.57
C THR A 502 -29.09 9.92 109.98
N ALA A 503 -30.22 9.38 109.50
CA ALA A 503 -31.50 9.46 110.22
C ALA A 503 -31.55 8.33 111.26
N GLN A 504 -31.68 8.67 112.54
CA GLN A 504 -31.94 7.68 113.60
C GLN A 504 -33.38 7.17 113.46
N PHE A 505 -33.56 5.86 113.35
CA PHE A 505 -34.86 5.21 113.54
C PHE A 505 -34.98 4.73 114.99
N ILE A 506 -35.97 5.25 115.72
CA ILE A 506 -36.33 4.76 117.07
C ILE A 506 -37.46 3.73 116.88
N PRO A 507 -37.32 2.48 117.33
CA PRO A 507 -38.42 1.52 117.33
C PRO A 507 -39.49 1.92 118.38
N LEU A 508 -40.75 2.01 117.96
CA LEU A 508 -41.90 2.00 118.86
C LEU A 508 -42.12 0.55 119.34
N SER A 509 -41.53 0.17 120.46
CA SER A 509 -41.88 -1.10 121.13
C SER A 509 -43.19 -0.91 121.90
N GLY A 510 -44.25 -1.51 121.37
CA GLY A 510 -45.59 -1.54 121.94
C GLY A 510 -45.70 -2.37 123.23
N HIS A 511 -46.61 -1.90 124.07
CA HIS A 511 -47.59 -2.63 124.88
C HIS A 511 -47.35 -4.14 125.13
N PRO A 512 -47.17 -4.56 126.40
CA PRO A 512 -47.43 -5.94 126.80
C PRO A 512 -48.95 -6.21 126.83
N ALA A 513 -49.36 -7.36 126.31
CA ALA A 513 -50.71 -7.89 126.40
C ALA A 513 -51.01 -8.46 127.81
N SER A 514 -52.13 -8.00 128.40
CA SER A 514 -53.13 -8.62 129.33
C SER A 514 -52.73 -9.68 130.39
N PRO A 515 -53.48 -9.81 131.51
CA PRO A 515 -54.95 -9.88 131.59
C PRO A 515 -55.68 -8.54 131.57
#